data_AF-A0A2G9FWC7-F1
#
_entry.id   AF-A0A2G9FWC7-F1
#
_cell.length_a   1.000
_cell.length_b   1.000
_cell.length_c   1.000
_cell.angle_alpha   90.00
_cell.angle_beta   90.00
_cell.angle_gamma   90.00
#
_symmetry.space_group_name_H-M   'P 1'
#
loop_
_entity.id
_entity.type
_entity.pdbx_description
1 polymer ?
#
loop_
_entity_poly.entity_id
_entity_poly.type
_entity_poly.pdbx_seq_one_letter_code
_entity_poly.pdbx_strand_id
1 'polypeptide(L)'
;MNELGLGPNGAMLYCIEYLEENFDWLEKRLNDLGDEAYVAFDLPGQVELSTNHASLRRILERLQKRDWRLAAVHLLDASHITDASRYVSLLLLSLRAMLTLELPHINVLSKVDLLGDAAAQIGGLPFKLDFYTEVQDLDYLVDHLNSSMGPRRTARFAELNEKICGIIEEFGLVQFETLAVEDKRSMIRLQRILDKATGYVYIEHPDNKSTNESNGKITSQTGAEGDRSLAAYELNSGSRRGTAASAAALFSVADRGAPIGWGSGLDVHERWLDHREEWDEIQEKERFELQQRWQERQAQEAKESEAFEKELLNLKPIKERS
;
A
#
# COMPACT_ATOMS: atom_id res chain seq x y z
N MET A 1 0.51 -14.51 31.17
CA MET A 1 1.09 -15.88 31.06
C MET A 1 1.25 -16.53 32.43
N ASN A 2 2.05 -15.97 33.35
CA ASN A 2 2.30 -16.59 34.66
C ASN A 2 1.07 -16.63 35.59
N GLU A 3 0.19 -15.63 35.53
CA GLU A 3 -1.00 -15.56 36.41
C GLU A 3 -2.13 -16.51 35.97
N LEU A 4 -2.30 -16.72 34.66
CA LEU A 4 -3.38 -17.53 34.08
C LEU A 4 -2.92 -18.90 33.56
N GLY A 5 -1.62 -19.21 33.65
CA GLY A 5 -1.06 -20.48 33.16
C GLY A 5 -1.18 -20.70 31.65
N LEU A 6 -1.38 -19.64 30.86
CA LEU A 6 -1.58 -19.72 29.41
C LEU A 6 -0.24 -19.77 28.64
N GLY A 7 -0.18 -20.63 27.63
CA GLY A 7 0.89 -20.61 26.62
C GLY A 7 0.84 -19.36 25.73
N PRO A 8 1.87 -19.10 24.90
CA PRO A 8 1.99 -17.86 24.13
C PRO A 8 0.79 -17.52 23.25
N ASN A 9 0.32 -18.48 22.45
CA ASN A 9 -0.84 -18.27 21.56
C ASN A 9 -2.14 -18.06 22.35
N GLY A 10 -2.34 -18.83 23.43
CA GLY A 10 -3.52 -18.69 24.30
C GLY A 10 -3.53 -17.36 25.04
N ALA A 11 -2.35 -16.85 25.43
CA ALA A 11 -2.22 -15.55 26.05
C ALA A 11 -2.58 -14.40 25.09
N MET A 12 -2.16 -14.49 23.82
CA MET A 12 -2.53 -13.49 22.81
C MET A 12 -4.03 -13.50 22.51
N LEU A 13 -4.63 -14.69 22.41
CA LEU A 13 -6.08 -14.83 22.25
C LEU A 13 -6.82 -14.16 23.40
N TYR A 14 -6.40 -14.47 24.63
CA TYR A 14 -6.96 -13.88 25.85
C TYR A 14 -6.81 -12.35 25.86
N CYS A 15 -5.69 -11.80 25.37
CA CYS A 15 -5.52 -10.34 25.28
C CYS A 15 -6.56 -9.68 24.37
N ILE A 16 -6.90 -10.32 23.23
CA ILE A 16 -7.91 -9.79 22.32
C ILE A 16 -9.32 -9.92 22.92
N GLU A 17 -9.62 -11.04 23.57
CA GLU A 17 -10.88 -11.23 24.31
C GLU A 17 -11.05 -10.17 25.41
N TYR A 18 -9.99 -9.97 26.21
CA TYR A 18 -9.99 -8.98 27.26
C TYR A 18 -10.15 -7.55 26.72
N LEU A 19 -9.51 -7.23 25.59
CA LEU A 19 -9.70 -5.94 24.92
C LEU A 19 -11.14 -5.77 24.41
N GLU A 20 -11.77 -6.83 23.91
CA GLU A 20 -13.16 -6.80 23.48
C GLU A 20 -14.14 -6.54 24.64
N GLU A 21 -13.92 -7.22 25.77
CA GLU A 21 -14.71 -7.02 26.99
C GLU A 21 -14.55 -5.59 27.55
N ASN A 22 -13.35 -5.03 27.41
CA ASN A 22 -12.99 -3.70 27.90
C ASN A 22 -12.89 -2.64 26.78
N PHE A 23 -13.73 -2.77 25.75
CA PHE A 23 -13.69 -1.91 24.56
C PHE A 23 -13.81 -0.40 24.89
N ASP A 24 -14.55 -0.05 25.94
CA ASP A 24 -14.72 1.34 26.40
C ASP A 24 -13.37 2.03 26.68
N TRP A 25 -12.36 1.27 27.12
CA TRP A 25 -11.01 1.79 27.30
C TRP A 25 -10.39 2.21 25.96
N LEU A 26 -10.48 1.35 24.94
CA LEU A 26 -9.95 1.63 23.61
C LEU A 26 -10.68 2.82 22.98
N GLU A 27 -12.00 2.85 23.09
CA GLU A 27 -12.84 3.93 22.59
C GLU A 27 -12.42 5.28 23.18
N LYS A 28 -12.23 5.35 24.50
CA LYS A 28 -11.77 6.57 25.16
C LYS A 28 -10.42 7.03 24.62
N ARG A 29 -9.47 6.11 24.44
CA ARG A 29 -8.13 6.42 23.90
C ARG A 29 -8.19 6.92 22.47
N LEU A 30 -9.06 6.35 21.64
CA LEU A 30 -9.24 6.79 20.26
C LEU A 30 -9.87 8.18 20.19
N ASN A 31 -10.85 8.48 21.04
CA ASN A 31 -11.47 9.80 21.11
C ASN A 31 -10.49 10.90 21.56
N ASP A 32 -9.48 10.55 22.37
CA ASP A 32 -8.45 11.51 22.81
C ASP A 32 -7.51 11.94 21.67
N LEU A 33 -7.46 11.22 20.53
CA LEU A 33 -6.59 11.54 19.38
C LEU A 33 -7.14 12.67 18.50
N GLY A 34 -8.44 12.94 18.56
CA GLY A 34 -9.15 13.91 17.72
C GLY A 34 -9.58 13.38 16.34
N ASP A 35 -10.42 14.15 15.65
CA ASP A 35 -11.15 13.70 14.44
C ASP A 35 -10.29 13.55 13.18
N GLU A 36 -9.09 14.15 13.16
CA GLU A 36 -8.17 14.15 11.99
C GLU A 36 -7.09 13.06 12.11
N ALA A 37 -7.14 12.22 13.15
CA ALA A 37 -6.10 11.24 13.42
C ALA A 37 -6.20 10.03 12.50
N TYR A 38 -5.07 9.66 11.87
CA TYR A 38 -4.92 8.38 11.18
C TYR A 38 -4.37 7.33 12.15
N VAL A 39 -5.09 6.23 12.34
CA VAL A 39 -4.73 5.19 13.31
C VAL A 39 -4.34 3.91 12.58
N ALA A 40 -3.11 3.46 12.83
CA ALA A 40 -2.63 2.15 12.38
C ALA A 40 -2.70 1.15 13.53
N PHE A 41 -3.46 0.07 13.34
CA PHE A 41 -3.51 -1.04 14.28
C PHE A 41 -2.54 -2.13 13.84
N ASP A 42 -1.51 -2.37 14.65
CA ASP A 42 -0.64 -3.53 14.47
C ASP A 42 -1.27 -4.75 15.14
N LEU A 43 -1.64 -5.74 14.34
CA LEU A 43 -2.26 -6.97 14.82
C LEU A 43 -1.19 -8.01 15.14
N PRO A 44 -1.42 -8.90 16.11
CA PRO A 44 -0.51 -10.02 16.36
C PRO A 44 -0.26 -10.83 15.09
N GLY A 45 1.00 -11.20 14.84
CA GLY A 45 1.43 -11.87 13.61
C GLY A 45 0.91 -13.31 13.42
N GLN A 46 0.19 -13.87 14.40
CA GLN A 46 -0.41 -15.19 14.31
C GLN A 46 -1.71 -15.13 13.50
N VAL A 47 -1.68 -15.82 12.36
CA VAL A 47 -2.78 -15.90 11.41
C VAL A 47 -4.07 -16.45 12.04
N GLU A 48 -3.97 -17.33 13.04
CA GLU A 48 -5.14 -17.93 13.68
C GLU A 48 -5.95 -16.90 14.50
N LEU A 49 -5.33 -15.81 14.96
CA LEU A 49 -6.01 -14.78 15.74
C LEU A 49 -6.89 -13.89 14.86
N SER A 50 -6.45 -13.62 13.63
CA SER A 50 -7.22 -12.83 12.66
C SER A 50 -8.24 -13.67 11.88
N THR A 51 -8.00 -14.98 11.73
CA THR A 51 -8.81 -15.84 10.85
C THR A 51 -9.75 -16.83 11.56
N ASN A 52 -9.55 -17.09 12.86
CA ASN A 52 -10.30 -18.15 13.57
C ASN A 52 -11.08 -17.65 14.79
N HIS A 53 -10.78 -16.46 15.30
CA HIS A 53 -11.45 -15.91 16.46
C HIS A 53 -12.33 -14.70 16.14
N ALA A 54 -13.56 -14.72 16.65
CA ALA A 54 -14.54 -13.69 16.35
C ALA A 54 -14.34 -12.37 17.12
N SER A 55 -13.51 -12.34 18.17
CA SER A 55 -13.30 -11.11 18.97
C SER A 55 -12.74 -9.96 18.14
N LEU A 56 -11.77 -10.22 17.27
CA LEU A 56 -11.22 -9.18 16.41
C LEU A 56 -12.32 -8.58 15.52
N ARG A 57 -13.12 -9.43 14.87
CA ARG A 57 -14.25 -8.98 14.04
C ARG A 57 -15.23 -8.13 14.85
N ARG A 58 -15.61 -8.57 16.05
CA ARG A 58 -16.53 -7.80 16.93
C ARG A 58 -15.94 -6.45 17.37
N ILE A 59 -14.64 -6.37 17.62
CA ILE A 59 -13.95 -5.09 17.89
C ILE A 59 -14.04 -4.18 16.67
N LEU A 60 -13.73 -4.69 15.47
CA LEU A 60 -13.80 -3.93 14.22
C LEU A 60 -15.24 -3.45 13.92
N GLU A 61 -16.24 -4.30 14.10
CA GLU A 61 -17.67 -3.95 13.95
C GLU A 61 -18.07 -2.82 14.92
N ARG A 62 -17.57 -2.82 16.17
CA ARG A 62 -17.82 -1.75 17.14
C ARG A 62 -17.15 -0.44 16.72
N LEU A 63 -15.94 -0.50 16.17
CA LEU A 63 -15.25 0.68 15.61
C LEU A 63 -16.01 1.25 14.40
N GLN A 64 -16.46 0.41 13.47
CA GLN A 64 -17.25 0.85 12.31
C GLN A 64 -18.56 1.54 12.70
N LYS A 65 -19.23 1.05 13.76
CA LYS A 65 -20.44 1.70 14.32
C LYS A 65 -20.19 3.09 14.90
N ARG A 66 -18.92 3.44 15.13
CA ARG A 66 -18.47 4.76 15.60
C ARG A 66 -17.89 5.61 14.47
N ASP A 67 -18.28 5.32 13.23
CA ASP A 67 -17.88 6.03 12.02
C ASP A 67 -16.38 5.95 11.67
N TRP A 68 -15.64 4.99 12.25
CA TRP A 68 -14.28 4.69 11.79
C TRP A 68 -14.32 4.01 10.41
N ARG A 69 -13.62 4.60 9.46
CA ARG A 69 -13.40 4.01 8.13
C ARG A 69 -12.16 3.12 8.20
N LEU A 70 -12.40 1.82 8.21
CA LEU A 70 -11.33 0.82 8.37
C LEU A 70 -11.01 0.17 7.02
N ALA A 71 -9.72 -0.09 6.81
CA ALA A 71 -9.24 -0.96 5.74
C ALA A 71 -8.24 -1.96 6.35
N ALA A 72 -8.25 -3.19 5.85
CA ALA A 72 -7.32 -4.24 6.25
C ALA A 72 -6.16 -4.31 5.25
N VAL A 73 -4.93 -4.27 5.76
CA VAL A 73 -3.72 -4.46 4.96
C VAL A 73 -3.10 -5.79 5.32
N HIS A 74 -3.06 -6.71 4.36
CA HIS A 74 -2.54 -8.05 4.58
C HIS A 74 -1.19 -8.20 3.91
N LEU A 75 -0.13 -8.05 4.71
CA LEU A 75 1.24 -8.18 4.28
C LEU A 75 1.64 -9.66 4.20
N LEU A 76 2.05 -10.08 3.02
CA LEU A 76 2.50 -11.44 2.72
C LEU A 76 3.91 -11.38 2.15
N ASP A 77 4.75 -12.35 2.48
CA ASP A 77 6.13 -12.37 1.99
C ASP A 77 6.17 -12.82 0.52
N ALA A 78 6.78 -12.01 -0.36
CA ALA A 78 6.88 -12.32 -1.78
C ALA A 78 7.65 -13.62 -2.05
N SER A 79 8.55 -14.05 -1.17
CA SER A 79 9.28 -15.32 -1.33
C SER A 79 8.35 -16.56 -1.38
N HIS A 80 7.09 -16.44 -0.94
CA HIS A 80 6.14 -17.55 -1.05
C HIS A 80 5.69 -17.84 -2.49
N ILE A 81 5.82 -16.88 -3.42
CA ILE A 81 5.42 -17.09 -4.82
C ILE A 81 6.42 -17.94 -5.60
N THR A 82 7.62 -18.17 -5.06
CA THR A 82 8.66 -18.98 -5.69
C THR A 82 8.33 -20.48 -5.69
N ASP A 83 7.37 -20.91 -4.87
CA ASP A 83 6.88 -22.29 -4.84
C ASP A 83 5.37 -22.29 -5.05
N ALA A 84 4.90 -23.06 -6.03
CA ALA A 84 3.49 -23.06 -6.40
C ALA A 84 2.56 -23.55 -5.27
N SER A 85 3.00 -24.49 -4.43
CA SER A 85 2.17 -24.97 -3.31
C SER A 85 2.06 -23.92 -2.20
N ARG A 86 3.15 -23.19 -1.94
CA ARG A 86 3.14 -22.04 -1.03
C ARG A 86 2.27 -20.91 -1.58
N TYR A 87 2.33 -20.65 -2.89
CA TYR A 87 1.49 -19.65 -3.53
C TYR A 87 -0.01 -19.99 -3.41
N VAL A 88 -0.43 -21.22 -3.68
CA VAL A 88 -1.83 -21.64 -3.45
C VAL A 88 -2.24 -21.47 -1.99
N SER A 89 -1.36 -21.79 -1.05
CA SER A 89 -1.62 -21.61 0.38
C SER A 89 -1.83 -20.12 0.73
N LEU A 90 -1.04 -19.25 0.11
CA LEU A 90 -1.14 -17.79 0.25
C LEU A 90 -2.46 -17.26 -0.34
N LEU A 91 -2.90 -17.78 -1.49
CA LEU A 91 -4.19 -17.41 -2.09
C LEU A 91 -5.37 -17.78 -1.19
N LEU A 92 -5.39 -19.03 -0.69
CA LEU A 92 -6.42 -19.50 0.23
C LEU A 92 -6.44 -18.71 1.54
N LEU A 93 -5.26 -18.38 2.06
CA LEU A 93 -5.13 -17.57 3.26
C LEU A 93 -5.69 -16.16 3.04
N SER A 94 -5.36 -15.54 1.92
CA SER A 94 -5.84 -14.21 1.55
C SER A 94 -7.35 -14.18 1.38
N LEU A 95 -7.91 -15.15 0.65
CA LEU A 95 -9.35 -15.30 0.49
C LEU A 95 -10.05 -15.48 1.85
N ARG A 96 -9.50 -16.33 2.73
CA ARG A 96 -10.05 -16.53 4.06
C ARG A 96 -10.02 -15.26 4.90
N ALA A 97 -8.92 -14.51 4.90
CA ALA A 97 -8.77 -13.27 5.64
C ALA A 97 -9.80 -12.21 5.18
N MET A 98 -9.95 -12.08 3.86
CA MET A 98 -10.95 -11.20 3.23
C MET A 98 -12.37 -11.54 3.68
N LEU A 99 -12.75 -12.82 3.63
CA LEU A 99 -14.07 -13.28 4.06
C LEU A 99 -14.31 -13.15 5.57
N THR A 100 -13.25 -13.25 6.39
CA THR A 100 -13.39 -13.23 7.86
C THR A 100 -13.50 -11.81 8.41
N LEU A 101 -12.71 -10.87 7.87
CA LEU A 101 -12.64 -9.50 8.38
C LEU A 101 -13.75 -8.61 7.82
N GLU A 102 -14.28 -8.91 6.62
CA GLU A 102 -15.38 -8.15 6.00
C GLU A 102 -15.07 -6.64 5.87
N LEU A 103 -13.79 -6.30 5.70
CA LEU A 103 -13.31 -4.93 5.47
C LEU A 103 -12.84 -4.77 4.02
N PRO A 104 -12.76 -3.52 3.49
CA PRO A 104 -11.92 -3.22 2.33
C PRO A 104 -10.52 -3.78 2.59
N HIS A 105 -10.12 -4.77 1.78
CA HIS A 105 -8.95 -5.60 2.08
C HIS A 105 -7.94 -5.50 0.94
N ILE A 106 -6.71 -5.09 1.29
CA ILE A 106 -5.62 -4.92 0.34
C ILE A 106 -4.56 -5.96 0.68
N ASN A 107 -4.43 -6.98 -0.16
CA ASN A 107 -3.32 -7.91 -0.02
C ASN A 107 -2.07 -7.30 -0.64
N VAL A 108 -0.94 -7.48 0.03
CA VAL A 108 0.33 -6.88 -0.39
C VAL A 108 1.40 -7.95 -0.36
N LEU A 109 2.03 -8.20 -1.51
CA LEU A 109 3.29 -8.94 -1.58
C LEU A 109 4.41 -7.98 -1.15
N SER A 110 4.87 -8.16 0.08
CA SER A 110 5.97 -7.44 0.70
C SER A 110 7.32 -8.04 0.37
N LYS A 111 8.38 -7.25 0.53
CA LYS A 111 9.78 -7.65 0.31
C LYS A 111 10.05 -8.10 -1.13
N VAL A 112 9.41 -7.45 -2.10
CA VAL A 112 9.62 -7.78 -3.53
C VAL A 112 11.07 -7.52 -3.95
N ASP A 113 11.76 -6.63 -3.25
CA ASP A 113 13.21 -6.39 -3.37
C ASP A 113 14.06 -7.66 -3.16
N LEU A 114 13.61 -8.59 -2.30
CA LEU A 114 14.32 -9.86 -2.04
C LEU A 114 13.90 -10.98 -3.00
N LEU A 115 12.88 -10.75 -3.84
CA LEU A 115 12.34 -11.78 -4.73
C LEU A 115 13.35 -12.19 -5.80
N GLY A 116 14.17 -11.25 -6.29
CA GLY A 116 15.23 -11.54 -7.26
C GLY A 116 16.22 -12.59 -6.75
N ASP A 117 16.70 -12.42 -5.50
CA ASP A 117 17.61 -13.39 -4.86
C ASP A 117 16.94 -14.74 -4.62
N ALA A 118 15.69 -14.73 -4.14
CA ALA A 118 14.93 -15.94 -3.89
C ALA A 118 14.63 -16.73 -5.18
N ALA A 119 14.28 -16.03 -6.26
CA ALA A 119 14.03 -16.63 -7.57
C ALA A 119 15.33 -17.16 -8.19
N ALA A 120 16.44 -16.43 -8.09
CA ALA A 120 17.73 -16.87 -8.63
C ALA A 120 18.21 -18.21 -8.02
N GLN A 121 17.94 -18.45 -6.73
CA GLN A 121 18.31 -19.70 -6.05
C GLN A 121 17.63 -20.95 -6.65
N ILE A 122 16.46 -20.79 -7.24
CA ILE A 122 15.66 -21.90 -7.81
C ILE A 122 15.69 -21.93 -9.35
N GLY A 123 16.44 -21.04 -9.99
CA GLY A 123 16.57 -20.96 -11.45
C GLY A 123 15.56 -20.02 -12.13
N GLY A 124 15.00 -19.06 -11.39
CA GLY A 124 14.06 -18.05 -11.88
C GLY A 124 12.62 -18.31 -11.45
N LEU A 125 11.77 -17.31 -11.67
CA LEU A 125 10.35 -17.39 -11.34
C LEU A 125 9.59 -18.12 -12.48
N PRO A 126 8.71 -19.08 -12.18
CA PRO A 126 7.99 -19.84 -13.22
C PRO A 126 7.10 -18.97 -14.12
N PHE A 127 6.52 -17.90 -13.57
CA PHE A 127 5.64 -16.96 -14.27
C PHE A 127 6.11 -15.52 -14.05
N LYS A 128 5.58 -14.58 -14.84
CA LYS A 128 5.81 -13.15 -14.62
C LYS A 128 5.11 -12.68 -13.35
N LEU A 129 5.57 -11.57 -12.78
CA LEU A 129 4.99 -11.05 -11.54
C LEU A 129 3.51 -10.67 -11.69
N ASP A 130 3.07 -10.22 -12.87
CA ASP A 130 1.66 -9.91 -13.18
C ASP A 130 0.73 -11.09 -12.89
N PHE A 131 1.16 -12.32 -13.24
CA PHE A 131 0.40 -13.54 -12.96
C PHE A 131 0.09 -13.70 -11.47
N TYR A 132 1.09 -13.41 -10.63
CA TYR A 132 0.95 -13.52 -9.18
C TYR A 132 0.19 -12.36 -8.56
N THR A 133 0.22 -11.18 -9.17
CA THR A 133 -0.49 -10.00 -8.64
C THR A 133 -1.95 -9.98 -9.06
N GLU A 134 -2.27 -10.37 -10.29
CA GLU A 134 -3.62 -10.34 -10.86
C GLU A 134 -4.43 -11.60 -10.53
N VAL A 135 -3.75 -12.73 -10.28
CA VAL A 135 -4.39 -14.01 -9.87
C VAL A 135 -5.44 -14.48 -10.88
N GLN A 136 -5.10 -14.40 -12.17
CA GLN A 136 -5.95 -14.87 -13.28
C GLN A 136 -5.29 -16.05 -13.99
N ASP A 137 -6.09 -16.84 -14.71
CA ASP A 137 -5.64 -17.98 -15.51
C ASP A 137 -4.91 -19.04 -14.65
N LEU A 138 -5.48 -19.41 -13.50
CA LEU A 138 -4.82 -20.32 -12.56
C LEU A 138 -4.66 -21.75 -13.10
N ASP A 139 -5.23 -22.07 -14.26
CA ASP A 139 -4.96 -23.30 -15.00
C ASP A 139 -3.46 -23.54 -15.24
N TYR A 140 -2.70 -22.48 -15.56
CA TYR A 140 -1.24 -22.59 -15.71
C TYR A 140 -0.54 -23.00 -14.40
N LEU A 141 -1.06 -22.52 -13.27
CA LEU A 141 -0.55 -22.90 -11.94
C LEU A 141 -0.88 -24.36 -11.62
N VAL A 142 -2.07 -24.83 -11.98
CA VAL A 142 -2.49 -26.24 -11.79
C VAL A 142 -1.56 -27.17 -12.56
N ASP A 143 -1.26 -26.86 -13.82
CA ASP A 143 -0.33 -27.63 -14.64
C ASP A 143 1.08 -27.66 -14.04
N HIS A 144 1.56 -26.52 -13.55
CA HIS A 144 2.86 -26.42 -12.89
C HIS A 144 2.92 -27.19 -11.56
N LEU A 145 1.86 -27.13 -10.75
CA LEU A 145 1.72 -27.92 -9.51
C LEU A 145 1.75 -29.41 -9.82
N ASN A 146 0.96 -29.84 -10.80
CA ASN A 146 0.86 -31.25 -11.16
C ASN A 146 2.16 -31.80 -11.75
N SER A 147 2.93 -30.96 -12.45
CA SER A 147 4.23 -31.30 -13.03
C SER A 147 5.36 -31.35 -11.99
N SER A 148 5.32 -30.46 -10.99
CA SER A 148 6.28 -30.45 -9.88
C SER A 148 6.03 -31.56 -8.86
N MET A 149 4.81 -32.12 -8.84
CA MET A 149 4.43 -33.27 -8.02
C MET A 149 4.81 -34.59 -8.71
N GLY A 150 5.35 -35.55 -7.95
CA GLY A 150 5.64 -36.89 -8.48
C GLY A 150 4.34 -37.63 -8.89
N PRO A 151 4.39 -38.61 -9.82
CA PRO A 151 3.21 -39.16 -10.49
C PRO A 151 2.10 -39.67 -9.56
N ARG A 152 2.49 -40.30 -8.43
CA ARG A 152 1.54 -40.78 -7.41
C ARG A 152 0.80 -39.65 -6.70
N ARG A 153 1.46 -38.52 -6.43
CA ARG A 153 0.85 -37.37 -5.75
C ARG A 153 -0.06 -36.63 -6.71
N THR A 154 0.37 -36.44 -7.95
CA THR A 154 -0.44 -35.81 -9.00
C THR A 154 -1.74 -36.58 -9.22
N ALA A 155 -1.68 -37.90 -9.40
CA ALA A 155 -2.89 -38.72 -9.55
C ALA A 155 -3.86 -38.65 -8.35
N ARG A 156 -3.36 -38.29 -7.16
CA ARG A 156 -4.16 -38.19 -5.94
C ARG A 156 -4.75 -36.79 -5.72
N PHE A 157 -4.02 -35.75 -6.11
CA PHE A 157 -4.34 -34.36 -5.74
C PHE A 157 -4.67 -33.45 -6.93
N ALA A 158 -4.55 -33.92 -8.18
CA ALA A 158 -4.81 -33.09 -9.36
C ALA A 158 -6.22 -32.48 -9.35
N GLU A 159 -7.25 -33.30 -9.11
CA GLU A 159 -8.65 -32.82 -9.02
C GLU A 159 -8.82 -31.82 -7.87
N LEU A 160 -8.15 -32.04 -6.73
CA LEU A 160 -8.20 -31.10 -5.61
C LEU A 160 -7.57 -29.75 -5.97
N ASN A 161 -6.39 -29.77 -6.61
CA ASN A 161 -5.68 -28.56 -7.02
C ASN A 161 -6.52 -27.75 -8.02
N GLU A 162 -7.15 -28.42 -8.98
CA GLU A 162 -8.07 -27.82 -9.94
C GLU A 162 -9.25 -27.15 -9.24
N LYS A 163 -9.92 -27.85 -8.30
CA LYS A 163 -11.05 -27.28 -7.56
C LYS A 163 -10.64 -26.11 -6.67
N ILE A 164 -9.47 -26.16 -6.04
CA ILE A 164 -8.97 -25.07 -5.20
C ILE A 164 -8.72 -23.82 -6.06
N CYS A 165 -8.03 -23.97 -7.18
CA CYS A 165 -7.74 -22.85 -8.08
C CYS A 165 -9.03 -22.29 -8.69
N GLY A 166 -9.95 -23.16 -9.13
CA GLY A 166 -11.25 -22.75 -9.63
C GLY A 166 -12.07 -21.95 -8.63
N ILE A 167 -12.05 -22.31 -7.34
CA ILE A 167 -12.71 -21.51 -6.29
C ILE A 167 -12.09 -20.12 -6.18
N ILE A 168 -10.75 -20.04 -6.14
CA ILE A 168 -10.07 -18.75 -5.98
C ILE A 168 -10.41 -17.82 -7.15
N GLU A 169 -10.39 -18.35 -8.37
CA GLU A 169 -10.70 -17.61 -9.59
C GLU A 169 -12.18 -17.23 -9.70
N GLU A 170 -13.09 -18.13 -9.32
CA GLU A 170 -14.54 -17.86 -9.33
C GLU A 170 -14.93 -16.72 -8.38
N PHE A 171 -14.30 -16.63 -7.20
CA PHE A 171 -14.53 -15.51 -6.29
C PHE A 171 -14.00 -14.19 -6.87
N GLY A 172 -12.88 -14.22 -7.60
CA GLY A 172 -12.28 -13.04 -8.25
C GLY A 172 -11.94 -11.89 -7.29
N LEU A 173 -11.84 -12.17 -5.98
CA LEU A 173 -11.60 -11.18 -4.93
C LEU A 173 -10.11 -10.98 -4.63
N VAL A 174 -9.28 -11.99 -4.91
CA VAL A 174 -7.89 -12.00 -4.50
C VAL A 174 -7.06 -11.30 -5.56
N GLN A 175 -6.52 -10.14 -5.20
CA GLN A 175 -5.50 -9.43 -5.96
C GLN A 175 -4.40 -8.97 -5.00
N PHE A 176 -3.18 -8.79 -5.50
CA PHE A 176 -2.07 -8.28 -4.71
C PHE A 176 -1.48 -6.99 -5.29
N GLU A 177 -1.21 -6.05 -4.39
CA GLU A 177 -0.26 -4.96 -4.65
C GLU A 177 1.15 -5.40 -4.25
N THR A 178 2.16 -4.71 -4.77
CA THR A 178 3.57 -5.00 -4.48
C THR A 178 4.18 -3.92 -3.59
N LEU A 179 5.04 -4.34 -2.68
CA LEU A 179 5.72 -3.45 -1.75
C LEU A 179 7.22 -3.77 -1.65
N ALA A 180 8.02 -2.78 -2.03
CA ALA A 180 9.45 -2.73 -1.76
C ALA A 180 9.72 -1.54 -0.84
N VAL A 181 10.17 -1.80 0.39
CA VAL A 181 10.31 -0.77 1.44
C VAL A 181 11.44 0.21 1.11
N GLU A 182 12.46 -0.25 0.40
CA GLU A 182 13.57 0.60 -0.06
C GLU A 182 13.15 1.56 -1.18
N ASP A 183 12.02 1.30 -1.85
CA ASP A 183 11.54 2.14 -2.92
C ASP A 183 10.41 3.09 -2.47
N LYS A 184 10.75 4.37 -2.44
CA LYS A 184 9.81 5.43 -2.05
C LYS A 184 8.57 5.49 -2.95
N ARG A 185 8.69 5.16 -4.24
CA ARG A 185 7.56 5.20 -5.18
C ARG A 185 6.55 4.10 -4.86
N SER A 186 7.02 2.89 -4.57
CA SER A 186 6.23 1.75 -4.10
C SER A 186 5.47 2.11 -2.83
N MET A 187 6.16 2.68 -1.83
CA MET A 187 5.53 3.11 -0.57
C MET A 187 4.43 4.17 -0.79
N ILE A 188 4.68 5.20 -1.60
CA ILE A 188 3.69 6.25 -1.91
C ILE A 188 2.50 5.69 -2.68
N ARG A 189 2.73 4.74 -3.59
CA ARG A 189 1.66 4.08 -4.34
C ARG A 189 0.75 3.30 -3.39
N LEU A 190 1.32 2.46 -2.52
CA LEU A 190 0.54 1.69 -1.57
C LEU A 190 -0.26 2.63 -0.65
N GLN A 191 0.38 3.67 -0.11
CA GLN A 191 -0.32 4.69 0.69
C GLN A 191 -1.53 5.26 -0.03
N ARG A 192 -1.39 5.64 -1.32
CA ARG A 192 -2.52 6.17 -2.12
C ARG A 192 -3.65 5.15 -2.28
N ILE A 193 -3.33 3.87 -2.39
CA ILE A 193 -4.33 2.80 -2.49
C ILE A 193 -5.07 2.64 -1.15
N LEU A 194 -4.34 2.67 -0.03
CA LEU A 194 -4.94 2.64 1.31
C LEU A 194 -5.83 3.85 1.57
N ASP A 195 -5.36 5.05 1.21
CA ASP A 195 -6.13 6.30 1.32
C ASP A 195 -7.43 6.20 0.50
N LYS A 196 -7.36 5.68 -0.73
CA LYS A 196 -8.55 5.44 -1.55
C LYS A 196 -9.50 4.41 -0.91
N ALA A 197 -8.97 3.32 -0.38
CA ALA A 197 -9.78 2.26 0.25
C ALA A 197 -10.49 2.73 1.53
N THR A 198 -9.88 3.65 2.28
CA THR A 198 -10.50 4.31 3.43
C THR A 198 -11.43 5.48 3.02
N GLY A 199 -11.49 5.81 1.72
CA GLY A 199 -12.39 6.82 1.15
C GLY A 199 -11.86 8.25 1.19
N TYR A 200 -10.54 8.43 1.29
CA TYR A 200 -9.86 9.71 1.12
C TYR A 200 -9.76 10.07 -0.37
N VAL A 201 -10.18 11.29 -0.72
CA VAL A 201 -10.18 11.79 -2.10
C VAL A 201 -9.20 12.96 -2.22
N TYR A 202 -8.22 12.83 -3.09
CA TYR A 202 -7.29 13.91 -3.40
C TYR A 202 -7.98 14.94 -4.31
N ILE A 203 -8.34 16.10 -3.76
CA ILE A 203 -8.85 17.23 -4.54
C ILE A 203 -7.68 18.15 -4.88
N GLU A 204 -7.31 18.24 -6.16
CA GLU A 204 -6.33 19.23 -6.61
C GLU A 204 -6.97 20.62 -6.62
N HIS A 205 -6.48 21.51 -5.75
CA HIS A 205 -6.79 22.93 -5.84
C HIS A 205 -6.05 23.54 -7.04
N PRO A 206 -6.75 24.22 -7.97
CA PRO A 206 -6.15 24.76 -9.19
C PRO A 206 -5.07 25.84 -8.96
N ASP A 207 -4.91 26.34 -7.73
CA ASP A 207 -3.96 27.41 -7.40
C ASP A 207 -2.52 26.91 -7.18
N ASN A 208 -2.28 25.58 -7.19
CA ASN A 208 -0.94 25.03 -6.95
C ASN A 208 -0.18 24.65 -8.24
N LYS A 209 -0.33 25.44 -9.30
CA LYS A 209 0.62 25.44 -10.44
C LYS A 209 1.85 26.29 -10.08
N SER A 210 2.61 25.88 -9.07
CA SER A 210 3.99 26.34 -8.93
C SER A 210 4.85 25.56 -9.93
N THR A 211 5.10 26.19 -11.09
CA THR A 211 6.32 26.09 -11.91
C THR A 211 7.11 24.78 -11.80
N ASN A 212 6.71 23.76 -12.57
CA ASN A 212 7.62 22.76 -13.09
C ASN A 212 7.48 22.73 -14.62
N GLU A 213 7.97 23.80 -15.26
CA GLU A 213 8.31 23.76 -16.68
C GLU A 213 9.72 23.21 -16.82
N SER A 214 9.84 21.91 -17.03
CA SER A 214 10.97 21.35 -17.78
C SER A 214 10.53 20.11 -18.55
N ASN A 215 10.15 20.36 -19.80
CA ASN A 215 10.25 19.50 -20.98
C ASN A 215 9.81 18.04 -20.91
N GLY A 216 8.58 17.80 -21.40
CA GLY A 216 8.12 16.50 -21.86
C GLY A 216 6.81 16.66 -22.63
N LYS A 217 6.91 17.01 -23.92
CA LYS A 217 5.75 17.24 -24.80
C LYS A 217 5.15 15.88 -25.19
N ILE A 218 4.08 15.45 -24.53
CA ILE A 218 3.18 14.40 -25.04
C ILE A 218 1.75 14.92 -24.98
N THR A 219 1.22 15.19 -26.16
CA THR A 219 -0.17 15.56 -26.41
C THR A 219 -1.04 14.29 -26.39
N SER A 220 -1.94 14.17 -25.41
CA SER A 220 -3.18 13.39 -25.57
C SER A 220 -4.36 14.36 -25.55
N GLN A 221 -4.80 14.75 -26.74
CA GLN A 221 -6.07 15.42 -26.95
C GLN A 221 -7.19 14.38 -26.84
N THR A 222 -7.92 14.36 -25.73
CA THR A 222 -9.33 13.93 -25.67
C THR A 222 -9.96 14.38 -24.34
N GLY A 223 -11.05 15.16 -24.38
CA GLY A 223 -12.08 15.20 -23.32
C GLY A 223 -12.18 16.42 -22.38
N ALA A 224 -11.13 17.23 -22.21
CA ALA A 224 -11.00 18.14 -21.06
C ALA A 224 -11.88 19.43 -21.01
N GLU A 225 -12.79 19.66 -21.95
CA GLU A 225 -13.64 20.86 -21.95
C GLU A 225 -14.98 20.68 -21.22
N GLY A 226 -15.51 19.46 -21.14
CA GLY A 226 -16.77 19.18 -20.42
C GLY A 226 -16.61 19.22 -18.89
N ASP A 227 -15.51 18.68 -18.37
CA ASP A 227 -15.25 18.50 -16.93
C ASP A 227 -15.01 19.81 -16.18
N ARG A 228 -14.48 20.83 -16.86
CA ARG A 228 -14.25 22.16 -16.26
C ARG A 228 -15.55 22.86 -15.88
N SER A 229 -16.65 22.54 -16.56
CA SER A 229 -17.96 23.19 -16.32
C SER A 229 -18.69 22.60 -15.11
N LEU A 230 -18.51 21.30 -14.84
CA LEU A 230 -19.18 20.57 -13.75
C LEU A 230 -18.54 20.86 -12.38
N ALA A 231 -17.21 20.90 -12.31
CA ALA A 231 -16.49 21.27 -11.08
C ALA A 231 -16.79 22.72 -10.65
N ALA A 232 -16.95 23.64 -11.62
CA ALA A 232 -17.36 25.02 -11.35
C ALA A 232 -18.83 25.13 -10.91
N TYR A 233 -19.70 24.21 -11.33
CA TYR A 233 -21.11 24.21 -10.94
C TYR A 233 -21.31 23.80 -9.46
N GLU A 234 -20.57 22.80 -8.96
CA GLU A 234 -20.64 22.37 -7.55
C GLU A 234 -20.08 23.43 -6.57
N LEU A 235 -19.05 24.18 -6.99
CA LEU A 235 -18.49 25.30 -6.21
C LEU A 235 -19.46 26.47 -6.01
N ASN A 236 -20.41 26.66 -6.93
CA ASN A 236 -21.36 27.78 -6.90
C ASN A 236 -22.71 27.39 -6.26
N SER A 237 -22.99 26.09 -6.11
CA SER A 237 -24.13 25.59 -5.34
C SER A 237 -23.78 25.56 -3.85
N GLY A 238 -23.89 26.71 -3.20
CA GLY A 238 -23.82 26.79 -1.74
C GLY A 238 -24.77 25.78 -1.09
N SER A 239 -24.24 25.02 -0.13
CA SER A 239 -24.96 24.14 0.79
C SER A 239 -25.49 22.81 0.22
N ARG A 240 -24.75 21.73 0.52
CA ARG A 240 -25.29 20.51 1.12
C ARG A 240 -24.23 19.82 1.99
N ARG A 241 -24.33 20.06 3.30
CA ARG A 241 -23.83 19.11 4.32
C ARG A 241 -24.60 17.80 4.12
N GLY A 242 -23.92 16.75 3.68
CA GLY A 242 -24.51 15.41 3.59
C GLY A 242 -23.77 14.51 2.60
N THR A 243 -22.95 13.61 3.15
CA THR A 243 -22.78 12.17 2.83
C THR A 243 -22.81 11.63 1.38
N ALA A 244 -22.85 12.45 0.34
CA ALA A 244 -22.73 11.99 -1.05
C ALA A 244 -21.35 12.31 -1.59
N ALA A 245 -20.67 11.30 -2.15
CA ALA A 245 -19.46 11.50 -2.94
C ALA A 245 -19.78 12.51 -4.07
N SER A 246 -19.00 13.59 -4.15
CA SER A 246 -19.11 14.59 -5.22
C SER A 246 -18.97 13.90 -6.58
N ALA A 247 -19.74 14.33 -7.58
CA ALA A 247 -19.62 13.78 -8.93
C ALA A 247 -18.21 14.01 -9.50
N ALA A 248 -17.58 15.13 -9.16
CA ALA A 248 -16.19 15.41 -9.52
C ALA A 248 -15.19 14.43 -8.87
N ALA A 249 -15.49 13.94 -7.66
CA ALA A 249 -14.68 12.90 -7.01
C ALA A 249 -14.78 11.55 -7.74
N LEU A 250 -15.98 11.18 -8.23
CA LEU A 250 -16.18 9.96 -9.02
C LEU A 250 -15.42 9.98 -10.35
N PHE A 251 -15.35 11.13 -11.03
CA PHE A 251 -14.69 11.23 -12.33
C PHE A 251 -13.18 11.50 -12.27
N SER A 252 -12.66 12.18 -11.23
CA SER A 252 -11.20 12.29 -11.05
C SER A 252 -10.52 10.94 -10.74
N VAL A 253 -11.30 9.98 -10.20
CA VAL A 253 -10.86 8.63 -9.83
C VAL A 253 -10.83 7.69 -11.04
N ALA A 254 -11.67 7.92 -12.05
CA ALA A 254 -11.73 7.10 -13.27
C ALA A 254 -10.63 7.45 -14.29
N ASP A 255 -10.16 8.71 -14.33
CA ASP A 255 -9.24 9.22 -15.37
C ASP A 255 -7.77 9.35 -14.92
N ARG A 256 -7.41 8.72 -13.80
CA ARG A 256 -5.99 8.50 -13.46
C ARG A 256 -5.75 7.00 -13.31
N GLY A 257 -5.61 6.34 -14.47
CA GLY A 257 -4.85 5.10 -14.56
C GLY A 257 -3.59 5.20 -13.70
N ALA A 258 -3.17 4.06 -13.14
CA ALA A 258 -2.07 3.91 -12.18
C ALA A 258 -1.02 5.05 -12.30
N PRO A 259 -0.66 5.73 -11.19
CA PRO A 259 0.21 6.90 -11.27
C PRO A 259 1.48 6.58 -12.05
N ILE A 260 1.55 7.10 -13.28
CA ILE A 260 2.69 7.21 -14.21
C ILE A 260 3.72 6.08 -14.06
N GLY A 261 3.58 5.02 -14.88
CA GLY A 261 4.66 4.12 -15.29
C GLY A 261 5.40 3.39 -14.16
N TRP A 262 4.79 3.30 -12.98
CA TRP A 262 5.37 2.61 -11.84
C TRP A 262 4.31 1.83 -11.07
N GLY A 263 4.44 0.51 -11.14
CA GLY A 263 3.74 -0.46 -10.31
C GLY A 263 2.71 -1.32 -11.05
N SER A 264 2.76 -1.40 -12.38
CA SER A 264 2.30 -2.68 -12.97
C SER A 264 3.22 -3.79 -12.45
N GLY A 265 2.72 -5.02 -12.31
CA GLY A 265 3.58 -6.14 -11.90
C GLY A 265 4.77 -6.29 -12.87
N LEU A 266 4.59 -5.95 -14.14
CA LEU A 266 5.64 -5.87 -15.16
C LEU A 266 6.75 -4.88 -14.81
N ASP A 267 6.45 -3.64 -14.45
CA ASP A 267 7.48 -2.64 -14.10
C ASP A 267 8.32 -3.11 -12.91
N VAL A 268 7.64 -3.74 -11.93
CA VAL A 268 8.26 -4.27 -10.72
C VAL A 268 9.10 -5.50 -11.04
N HIS A 269 8.63 -6.35 -11.96
CA HIS A 269 9.39 -7.49 -12.48
C HIS A 269 10.66 -7.02 -13.19
N GLU A 270 10.55 -6.07 -14.11
CA GLU A 270 11.70 -5.54 -14.85
C GLU A 270 12.75 -4.93 -13.90
N ARG A 271 12.32 -4.20 -12.87
CA ARG A 271 13.23 -3.61 -11.88
C ARG A 271 13.93 -4.65 -11.01
N TRP A 272 13.18 -5.56 -10.40
CA TRP A 272 13.70 -6.39 -9.30
C TRP A 272 14.11 -7.80 -9.72
N LEU A 273 13.67 -8.27 -10.89
CA LEU A 273 14.01 -9.59 -11.43
C LEU A 273 14.93 -9.49 -12.66
N ASP A 274 14.57 -8.70 -13.68
CA ASP A 274 15.30 -8.72 -14.96
C ASP A 274 16.57 -7.84 -14.96
N HIS A 275 16.48 -6.61 -14.45
CA HIS A 275 17.53 -5.59 -14.59
C HIS A 275 18.00 -5.01 -13.25
N ARG A 276 18.09 -5.82 -12.20
CA ARG A 276 18.41 -5.35 -10.84
C ARG A 276 19.72 -4.54 -10.76
N GLU A 277 20.80 -5.05 -11.33
CA GLU A 277 22.13 -4.40 -11.28
C GLU A 277 22.13 -3.03 -11.98
N GLU A 278 21.49 -2.92 -13.14
CA GLU A 278 21.39 -1.67 -13.91
C GLU A 278 20.60 -0.61 -13.13
N TRP A 279 19.50 -1.01 -12.50
CA TRP A 279 18.68 -0.11 -11.68
C TRP A 279 19.38 0.32 -10.39
N ASP A 280 20.13 -0.58 -9.75
CA ASP A 280 20.92 -0.28 -8.56
C ASP A 280 22.02 0.74 -8.88
N GLU A 281 22.72 0.60 -10.01
CA GLU A 281 23.70 1.58 -10.49
C GLU A 281 23.08 2.96 -10.76
N ILE A 282 21.90 2.99 -11.39
CA ILE A 282 21.16 4.24 -11.65
C ILE A 282 20.78 4.90 -10.32
N GLN A 283 20.27 4.13 -9.35
CA GLN A 283 19.91 4.63 -8.03
C GLN A 283 21.12 5.16 -7.25
N GLU A 284 22.26 4.50 -7.33
CA GLU A 284 23.49 4.98 -6.71
C GLU A 284 23.96 6.30 -7.31
N LYS A 285 23.92 6.45 -8.65
CA LYS A 285 24.22 7.71 -9.32
C LYS A 285 23.25 8.82 -8.91
N GLU A 286 21.94 8.53 -8.89
CA GLU A 286 20.93 9.49 -8.44
C GLU A 286 21.15 9.91 -6.98
N ARG A 287 21.42 8.96 -6.07
CA ARG A 287 21.73 9.25 -4.65
C ARG A 287 22.97 10.12 -4.51
N PHE A 288 24.01 9.81 -5.27
CA PHE A 288 25.26 10.57 -5.28
C PHE A 288 25.04 12.01 -5.77
N GLU A 289 24.31 12.20 -6.87
CA GLU A 289 23.94 13.51 -7.38
C GLU A 289 23.08 14.31 -6.39
N LEU A 290 22.10 13.66 -5.74
CA LEU A 290 21.24 14.30 -4.74
C LEU A 290 22.06 14.75 -3.52
N GLN A 291 23.01 13.93 -3.10
CA GLN A 291 23.90 14.23 -1.99
C GLN A 291 24.82 15.41 -2.31
N GLN A 292 25.35 15.47 -3.54
CA GLN A 292 26.11 16.64 -4.00
C GLN A 292 25.25 17.91 -3.99
N ARG A 293 24.04 17.85 -4.56
CA ARG A 293 23.10 18.99 -4.54
C ARG A 293 22.74 19.44 -3.13
N TRP A 294 22.60 18.50 -2.19
CA TRP A 294 22.33 18.82 -0.79
C TRP A 294 23.52 19.52 -0.14
N GLN A 295 24.74 19.03 -0.36
CA GLN A 295 25.96 19.68 0.13
C GLN A 295 26.15 21.08 -0.46
N GLU A 296 25.90 21.26 -1.76
CA GLU A 296 25.94 22.56 -2.42
C GLU A 296 24.92 23.54 -1.82
N ARG A 297 23.69 23.07 -1.56
CA ARG A 297 22.64 23.88 -0.94
C ARG A 297 23.01 24.30 0.48
N GLN A 298 23.54 23.37 1.29
CA GLN A 298 24.03 23.69 2.64
C GLN A 298 25.20 24.69 2.61
N ALA A 299 26.12 24.53 1.66
CA ALA A 299 27.22 25.48 1.47
C ALA A 299 26.72 26.85 1.02
N GLN A 300 25.65 26.92 0.25
CA GLN A 300 25.03 28.17 -0.19
C GLN A 300 24.26 28.86 0.94
N GLU A 301 23.47 28.11 1.70
CA GLU A 301 22.78 28.60 2.91
C GLU A 301 23.79 29.14 3.94
N ALA A 302 24.94 28.49 4.12
CA ALA A 302 26.02 28.97 4.99
C ALA A 302 26.68 30.26 4.47
N LYS A 303 26.84 30.41 3.15
CA LYS A 303 27.36 31.66 2.56
C LYS A 303 26.37 32.81 2.69
N GLU A 304 25.08 32.53 2.52
CA GLU A 304 24.01 33.51 2.68
C GLU A 304 23.87 33.97 4.13
N SER A 305 24.01 33.07 5.12
CA SER A 305 24.01 33.43 6.53
C SER A 305 25.25 34.25 6.93
N GLU A 306 26.46 33.88 6.46
CA GLU A 306 27.66 34.68 6.68
C GLU A 306 27.59 36.08 6.03
N ALA A 307 26.99 36.18 4.84
CA ALA A 307 26.77 37.46 4.17
C ALA A 307 25.77 38.33 4.94
N PHE A 308 24.68 37.73 5.43
CA PHE A 308 23.68 38.40 6.25
C PHE A 308 24.25 38.89 7.59
N GLU A 309 25.09 38.09 8.27
CA GLU A 309 25.78 38.51 9.50
C GLU A 309 26.73 39.69 9.27
N LYS A 310 27.48 39.68 8.15
CA LYS A 310 28.36 40.80 7.77
C LYS A 310 27.56 42.07 7.44
N GLU A 311 26.37 41.92 6.87
CA GLU A 311 25.49 43.05 6.57
C GLU A 311 24.90 43.66 7.85
N LEU A 312 24.51 42.81 8.82
CA LEU A 312 24.08 43.21 10.16
C LEU A 312 25.17 43.97 10.93
N LEU A 313 26.42 43.53 10.84
CA LEU A 313 27.57 44.20 11.46
C LEU A 313 27.88 45.58 10.84
N ASN A 314 27.46 45.82 9.60
CA ASN A 314 27.66 47.09 8.89
C ASN A 314 26.52 48.10 9.13
N LEU A 315 25.43 47.71 9.78
CA LEU A 315 24.35 48.63 10.16
C LEU A 315 24.80 49.50 11.34
N LYS A 316 24.95 50.81 11.10
CA LYS A 316 25.32 51.78 12.15
C LYS A 316 24.23 51.81 13.24
N PRO A 317 24.60 51.85 14.53
CA PRO A 317 23.65 51.92 15.62
C PRO A 317 22.77 53.17 15.46
N ILE A 318 21.46 52.96 15.59
CA ILE A 318 20.46 54.03 15.61
C ILE A 318 20.83 54.94 16.79
N LYS A 319 21.25 56.17 16.49
CA LYS A 319 21.49 57.19 17.53
C LYS A 319 20.18 57.41 18.27
N GLU A 320 20.09 56.91 19.49
CA GLU A 320 19.02 57.25 20.43
C GLU A 320 18.98 58.77 20.57
N ARG A 321 17.87 59.38 20.12
CA ARG A 321 17.59 60.79 20.35
C ARG A 321 17.15 60.93 21.82
N SER A 322 17.96 61.65 22.58
CA SER A 322 17.67 62.24 23.89
C SER A 322 16.42 63.11 23.88
#